data_AF-A0AA37Q7C8-F1
#
_entry.id   AF-A0AA37Q7C8-F1
#
_cell.length_a   1.000
_cell.length_b   1.000
_cell.length_c   1.000
_cell.angle_alpha   90.00
_cell.angle_beta   90.00
_cell.angle_gamma   90.00
#
_symmetry.space_group_name_H-M   'P 1'
#
loop_
_entity.id
_entity.type
_entity.pdbx_description
1 polymer ?
#
loop_
_entity_poly.entity_id
_entity_poly.type
_entity_poly.pdbx_seq_one_letter_code
_entity_poly.pdbx_strand_id
1 'polypeptide(L)'
;MSVLRERVTWVWLALVGLTCVTTWGLSKDLFSPAVAVAGTFVIAAAKVRYVMLDFMELRNAPIPVRVAFEAWPVVVAATILGFWYASPALS
;
A
#
# COMPACT_ATOMS: atom_id res chain seq x y z
N MET A 1 6.22 -30.37 -2.53
CA MET A 1 6.86 -29.08 -2.16
C MET A 1 5.95 -28.39 -1.14
N SER A 2 6.49 -27.90 -0.03
CA SER A 2 5.67 -27.21 0.98
C SER A 2 5.41 -25.78 0.52
N VAL A 3 4.18 -25.50 0.07
CA VAL A 3 3.75 -24.18 -0.41
C VAL A 3 3.98 -23.09 0.66
N LEU A 4 3.86 -23.44 1.94
CA LEU A 4 4.09 -22.52 3.08
C LEU A 4 5.55 -22.04 3.22
N ARG A 5 6.51 -22.67 2.53
CA ARG A 5 7.91 -22.26 2.56
C ARG A 5 8.23 -21.18 1.53
N GLU A 6 7.33 -20.94 0.59
CA GLU A 6 7.56 -19.95 -0.47
C GLU A 6 7.35 -18.53 0.05
N ARG A 7 8.28 -17.66 -0.31
CA ARG A 7 8.24 -16.23 0.07
C ARG A 7 6.95 -15.57 -0.41
N VAL A 8 6.46 -15.95 -1.59
CA VAL A 8 5.22 -15.45 -2.17
C VAL A 8 4.01 -15.73 -1.27
N THR A 9 3.94 -16.91 -0.63
CA THR A 9 2.85 -17.25 0.30
C THR A 9 2.85 -16.36 1.54
N TRP A 10 4.02 -16.03 2.08
CA TRP A 10 4.13 -15.09 3.20
C TRP A 10 3.74 -13.67 2.81
N VAL A 11 4.17 -13.21 1.63
CA VAL A 11 3.76 -11.90 1.10
C VAL A 11 2.26 -11.86 0.88
N TRP A 12 1.67 -12.93 0.34
CA TRP A 12 0.23 -13.06 0.17
C TRP A 12 -0.51 -12.96 1.52
N LEU A 13 -0.08 -13.71 2.54
CA LEU A 13 -0.67 -13.63 3.88
C LEU A 13 -0.57 -12.21 4.48
N ALA A 14 0.57 -11.55 4.29
CA ALA A 14 0.75 -10.16 4.71
C ALA A 14 -0.22 -9.22 3.97
N LEU A 15 -0.41 -9.38 2.65
CA LEU A 15 -1.36 -8.60 1.86
C LEU A 15 -2.81 -8.82 2.30
N VAL A 16 -3.17 -10.06 2.64
CA VAL A 16 -4.48 -10.38 3.24
C VAL A 16 -4.63 -9.65 4.58
N GLY A 17 -3.64 -9.77 5.47
CA GLY A 17 -3.64 -9.08 6.76
C GLY A 17 -3.76 -7.56 6.63
N LEU A 18 -3.01 -6.93 5.71
CA LEU A 18 -3.12 -5.50 5.43
C LEU A 18 -4.51 -5.12 4.92
N THR A 19 -5.14 -5.97 4.11
CA THR A 19 -6.52 -5.77 3.66
C THR A 19 -7.49 -5.83 4.83
N CYS A 20 -7.29 -6.77 5.76
CA CYS A 20 -8.10 -6.84 6.96
C CYS A 20 -7.99 -5.58 7.82
N VAL A 21 -6.75 -5.09 8.00
CA VAL A 21 -6.48 -3.85 8.75
C VAL A 21 -7.17 -2.65 8.10
N THR A 22 -7.11 -2.51 6.78
CA THR A 22 -7.82 -1.41 6.09
C THR A 22 -9.32 -1.53 6.22
N THR A 23 -9.88 -2.73 5.98
CA THR A 23 -11.34 -2.92 5.92
C THR A 23 -11.99 -2.82 7.30
N TRP A 24 -11.40 -3.42 8.33
CA TRP A 24 -12.03 -3.50 9.66
C TRP A 24 -11.32 -2.69 10.74
N GLY A 25 -10.08 -2.25 10.52
CA GLY A 25 -9.33 -1.41 11.45
C GLY A 25 -9.57 0.07 11.18
N LEU A 26 -9.18 0.53 9.99
CA LEU A 26 -9.25 1.95 9.61
C LEU A 26 -10.66 2.43 9.26
N SER A 27 -11.58 1.55 8.88
CA SER A 27 -12.99 1.91 8.60
C SER A 27 -13.86 2.04 9.86
N LYS A 28 -13.31 1.89 11.06
CA LYS A 28 -14.04 2.12 12.32
C LYS A 28 -13.86 3.57 12.75
N ASP A 29 -14.82 4.09 13.52
CA ASP A 29 -14.75 5.40 14.20
C ASP A 29 -13.68 5.45 15.33
N LEU A 30 -12.73 4.52 15.33
CA LEU A 30 -11.59 4.49 16.26
C LEU A 30 -10.54 5.56 15.96
N PHE A 31 -10.49 6.06 14.72
CA PHE A 31 -9.47 7.00 14.27
C PHE A 31 -10.09 8.29 13.73
N SER A 32 -9.36 9.39 13.81
CA SER A 32 -9.78 10.61 13.13
C SER A 32 -9.79 10.40 11.61
N PRO A 33 -10.67 11.09 10.85
CA PRO A 33 -10.73 10.95 9.40
C PRO A 33 -9.38 11.17 8.72
N ALA A 34 -8.57 12.12 9.21
CA ALA A 34 -7.23 12.38 8.71
C ALA A 34 -6.29 11.16 8.86
N VAL A 35 -6.31 10.52 10.02
CA VAL A 35 -5.48 9.33 10.29
C VAL A 35 -5.99 8.14 9.47
N ALA A 36 -7.31 7.97 9.36
CA ALA A 36 -7.92 6.90 8.57
C ALA A 36 -7.55 7.00 7.08
N VAL A 37 -7.67 8.20 6.50
CA VAL A 37 -7.31 8.46 5.11
C VAL A 37 -5.81 8.28 4.88
N ALA A 38 -4.96 8.92 5.67
CA ALA A 38 -3.50 8.80 5.53
C ALA A 38 -3.03 7.34 5.69
N GLY A 39 -3.52 6.63 6.71
CA GLY A 39 -3.19 5.23 6.96
C GLY A 39 -3.63 4.32 5.81
N THR A 40 -4.80 4.57 5.23
CA THR A 40 -5.30 3.80 4.08
C THR A 40 -4.38 3.95 2.87
N PHE A 41 -3.95 5.17 2.54
CA PHE A 41 -3.04 5.41 1.42
C PHE A 41 -1.63 4.85 1.66
N VAL A 42 -1.11 4.93 2.89
CA VAL A 42 0.17 4.32 3.25
C VAL A 42 0.12 2.80 3.09
N ILE A 43 -0.94 2.15 3.58
CA ILE A 43 -1.11 0.70 3.43
C ILE A 43 -1.29 0.34 1.95
N ALA A 44 -2.06 1.11 1.18
CA ALA A 44 -2.23 0.88 -0.24
C ALA A 44 -0.89 0.93 -0.99
N ALA A 45 -0.06 1.95 -0.74
CA ALA A 45 1.27 2.06 -1.35
C ALA A 45 2.17 0.88 -0.98
N ALA A 46 2.16 0.45 0.30
CA ALA A 46 2.90 -0.73 0.75
C ALA A 46 2.43 -2.01 0.05
N LYS A 47 1.11 -2.20 -0.11
CA LYS A 47 0.54 -3.34 -0.85
C LYS A 47 1.01 -3.36 -2.29
N VAL A 48 0.93 -2.22 -2.99
CA VAL A 48 1.40 -2.09 -4.38
C VAL A 48 2.87 -2.49 -4.50
N ARG A 49 3.72 -2.03 -3.59
CA ARG A 49 5.15 -2.40 -3.57
C ARG A 49 5.36 -3.91 -3.46
N TYR A 50 4.64 -4.58 -2.55
CA TYR A 50 4.74 -6.04 -2.41
C TYR A 50 4.24 -6.79 -3.64
N VAL A 51 3.13 -6.35 -4.24
CA VAL A 51 2.61 -6.93 -5.48
C VAL A 51 3.63 -6.79 -6.62
N MET A 52 4.20 -5.59 -6.81
CA MET A 52 5.19 -5.36 -7.87
C MET A 52 6.44 -6.23 -7.69
N LEU A 53 7.00 -6.25 -6.48
CA LEU A 53 8.24 -6.98 -6.25
C LEU A 53 8.09 -8.50 -6.34
N ASP A 54 6.96 -9.05 -5.89
CA ASP A 54 6.84 -10.47 -5.61
C ASP A 54 5.84 -11.22 -6.50
N PHE A 55 4.87 -10.52 -7.10
CA PHE A 55 3.93 -11.12 -8.06
C PHE A 55 4.19 -10.71 -9.50
N MET A 56 4.76 -9.52 -9.72
CA MET A 56 5.21 -9.08 -11.05
C MET A 56 6.71 -9.34 -11.29
N GLU A 57 7.38 -9.99 -10.32
CA GLU A 57 8.80 -10.35 -10.40
C GLU A 57 9.77 -9.17 -10.62
N LEU A 58 9.34 -7.92 -10.33
CA LEU A 58 10.20 -6.73 -10.48
C LEU A 58 11.42 -6.74 -9.56
N ARG A 59 11.48 -7.63 -8.57
CA ARG A 59 12.65 -7.78 -7.68
C ARG A 59 13.93 -8.04 -8.45
N ASN A 60 13.85 -8.78 -9.56
CA ASN A 60 14.99 -9.13 -10.40
C ASN A 60 15.16 -8.21 -11.61
N ALA A 61 14.30 -7.20 -11.76
CA ALA A 61 14.37 -6.24 -12.85
C ALA A 61 15.54 -5.26 -12.67
N PRO A 62 16.01 -4.62 -13.76
CA PRO A 62 17.00 -3.55 -13.69
C PRO A 62 16.56 -2.43 -12.73
N ILE A 63 17.52 -1.91 -11.94
CA ILE A 63 17.26 -0.93 -10.87
C ILE A 63 16.42 0.27 -11.34
N PRO A 64 16.66 0.91 -12.51
CA PRO A 64 15.89 2.07 -12.93
C PRO A 64 14.39 1.77 -13.08
N VAL A 65 14.06 0.60 -13.63
CA VAL A 65 12.68 0.14 -13.83
C VAL A 65 12.03 -0.08 -12.47
N ARG A 66 12.74 -0.80 -11.60
CA ARG A 66 12.26 -1.08 -10.24
C ARG A 66 12.00 0.19 -9.44
N VAL A 67 12.90 1.17 -9.51
CA VAL A 67 12.73 2.47 -8.82
C VAL A 67 11.54 3.24 -9.39
N ALA A 68 11.36 3.28 -10.71
CA ALA A 68 10.22 3.97 -11.32
C ALA A 68 8.88 3.40 -10.83
N PHE A 69 8.76 2.07 -10.78
CA PHE A 69 7.57 1.39 -10.29
C PHE A 69 7.37 1.53 -8.78
N GLU A 70 8.43 1.51 -7.97
CA GLU A 70 8.34 1.73 -6.51
C GLU A 70 8.02 3.20 -6.17
N ALA A 71 8.49 4.16 -6.97
CA ALA A 71 8.26 5.60 -6.76
C ALA A 71 6.83 6.01 -7.13
N TRP A 72 6.25 5.40 -8.16
CA TRP A 72 4.90 5.69 -8.64
C TRP A 72 3.82 5.70 -7.54
N PRO A 73 3.61 4.62 -6.73
CA PRO A 73 2.59 4.62 -5.70
C PRO A 73 2.83 5.66 -4.60
N VAL A 74 4.10 6.02 -4.34
CA VAL A 74 4.45 7.09 -3.38
C VAL A 74 4.03 8.45 -3.93
N VAL A 75 4.34 8.73 -5.19
CA VAL A 75 3.94 9.98 -5.86
C VAL A 75 2.42 10.11 -5.92
N VAL A 76 1.72 9.03 -6.31
CA VAL A 76 0.25 9.02 -6.36
C VAL A 76 -0.36 9.24 -4.98
N ALA A 77 0.09 8.51 -3.97
CA ALA A 77 -0.41 8.66 -2.61
C ALA A 77 -0.15 10.08 -2.05
N ALA A 78 1.06 10.61 -2.25
CA ALA A 78 1.41 11.96 -1.83
C ALA A 78 0.58 13.02 -2.55
N THR A 79 0.32 12.84 -3.85
CA THR A 79 -0.51 13.77 -4.65
C THR A 79 -1.95 13.78 -4.14
N ILE A 80 -2.55 12.60 -3.93
CA ILE A 80 -3.93 12.49 -3.45
C ILE A 80 -4.06 13.05 -2.03
N LEU A 81 -3.15 12.67 -1.13
CA LEU A 81 -3.15 13.21 0.23
C LEU A 81 -2.91 14.72 0.23
N GLY A 82 -1.99 15.20 -0.60
CA GLY A 82 -1.73 16.64 -0.79
C GLY A 82 -3.01 17.39 -1.17
N PHE A 83 -3.77 16.88 -2.15
CA PHE A 83 -5.07 17.47 -2.48
C PHE A 83 -6.09 17.37 -1.35
N TRP A 84 -6.16 16.24 -0.65
CA TRP A 84 -7.08 16.05 0.47
C TRP A 84 -6.83 17.07 1.61
N TYR A 85 -5.56 17.30 1.96
CA TYR A 85 -5.18 18.26 3.00
C TYR A 85 -5.20 19.72 2.53
N ALA A 86 -4.93 19.97 1.24
CA ALA A 86 -4.94 21.31 0.68
C ALA A 86 -6.36 21.80 0.33
N SER A 87 -7.33 20.91 0.17
CA SER A 87 -8.72 21.25 -0.11
C SER A 87 -9.37 21.80 1.17
N PRO A 88 -9.67 23.11 1.27
CA PRO A 88 -10.36 23.68 2.43
C PRO A 88 -11.85 23.30 2.47
N ALA A 89 -12.31 22.49 1.53
CA ALA A 89 -13.72 22.18 1.36
C ALA A 89 -14.11 20.97 2.22
N LEU A 90 -14.44 21.27 3.48
CA LEU A 90 -15.62 20.83 4.24
C LEU A 90 -15.45 21.37 5.68
N SER A 91 -15.44 22.70 5.84
CA SER A 91 -15.71 23.38 7.12
C SER A 91 -17.20 23.41 7.40
#